data_AF-A0A1M4EA07-F1
#
_entry.id   AF-A0A1M4EA07-F1
#
_cell.length_a   1.000
_cell.length_b   1.000
_cell.length_c   1.000
_cell.angle_alpha   90.00
_cell.angle_beta   90.00
_cell.angle_gamma   90.00
#
_symmetry.space_group_name_H-M   'P 1'
#
loop_
_entity.id
_entity.type
_entity.pdbx_description
1 polymer ?
#
loop_
_entity_poly.entity_id
_entity_poly.type
_entity_poly.pdbx_seq_one_letter_code
_entity_poly.pdbx_strand_id
1 'polypeptide(L)'
;MGSGEVRFTPAARSFVAGLLVSNSAPHLATAVTGHRHFTPLAGRRSGPGINLLWGAANLAGGLALLRSSARAGRPGEEWDGRLVAFEGGCLVFAAWMAVSERFFPMNHGES
;
A
#
# COMPACT_ATOMS: atom_id res chain seq x y z
N MET A 1 21.03 -20.48 20.49
CA MET A 1 20.76 -19.10 20.03
C MET A 1 19.76 -19.20 18.89
N GLY A 2 18.45 -19.09 19.18
CA GLY A 2 17.42 -19.20 18.15
C GLY A 2 17.40 -17.92 17.32
N SER A 3 17.58 -18.04 16.01
CA SER A 3 17.36 -16.96 15.05
C SER A 3 15.91 -16.47 15.19
N GLY A 4 15.74 -15.29 15.78
CA GLY A 4 14.46 -14.58 15.81
C GLY A 4 14.11 -14.05 14.43
N GLU A 5 13.80 -14.94 13.49
CA GLU A 5 13.14 -14.53 12.25
C GLU A 5 11.76 -14.00 12.62
N VAL A 6 11.55 -12.70 12.43
CA VAL A 6 10.22 -12.10 12.48
C VAL A 6 9.39 -12.67 11.33
N ARG A 7 8.70 -13.78 11.59
CA ARG A 7 7.76 -14.38 10.63
C ARG A 7 6.41 -13.71 10.80
N PHE A 8 6.09 -12.81 9.88
CA PHE A 8 4.74 -12.23 9.80
C PHE A 8 3.69 -13.33 9.63
N THR A 9 2.59 -13.22 10.36
CA THR A 9 1.41 -14.07 10.22
C THR A 9 0.73 -13.83 8.86
N PRO A 10 -0.06 -14.79 8.32
CA PRO A 10 -0.82 -14.58 7.09
C PRO A 10 -1.75 -13.35 7.17
N ALA A 11 -2.39 -13.12 8.31
CA ALA A 11 -3.20 -11.92 8.55
C ALA A 11 -2.38 -10.62 8.45
N ALA A 12 -1.21 -10.56 9.11
CA ALA A 12 -0.33 -9.39 9.02
C ALA A 12 0.15 -9.12 7.59
N ARG A 13 0.50 -10.18 6.83
CA ARG A 13 0.85 -10.05 5.40
C ARG A 13 -0.31 -9.51 4.58
N SER A 14 -1.53 -9.96 4.85
CA SER A 14 -2.74 -9.51 4.15
C SER A 14 -3.06 -8.06 4.45
N PHE A 15 -2.90 -7.63 5.70
CA PHE A 15 -3.02 -6.23 6.11
C PHE A 15 -2.02 -5.32 5.40
N VAL A 16 -0.74 -5.69 5.41
CA VAL A 16 0.31 -4.92 4.70
C VAL A 16 0.05 -4.92 3.19
N ALA A 17 -0.46 -6.02 2.63
CA ALA A 17 -0.85 -6.06 1.22
C ALA A 17 -1.97 -5.05 0.91
N GLY A 18 -2.98 -4.92 1.78
CA GLY A 18 -4.03 -3.91 1.66
C GLY A 18 -3.48 -2.50 1.61
N LEU A 19 -2.61 -2.15 2.57
CA LEU A 19 -1.92 -0.86 2.60
C LEU A 19 -1.18 -0.55 1.29
N LEU A 20 -0.37 -1.50 0.80
CA LEU A 20 0.43 -1.31 -0.42
C LEU A 20 -0.45 -1.20 -1.67
N VAL A 21 -1.45 -2.07 -1.82
CA VAL A 21 -2.37 -2.02 -2.96
C VAL A 21 -3.12 -0.68 -2.97
N SER A 22 -3.63 -0.22 -1.83
CA SER A 22 -4.29 1.09 -1.76
C SER A 22 -3.34 2.25 -2.00
N ASN A 23 -2.07 2.16 -1.56
CA ASN A 23 -1.04 3.17 -1.87
C ASN A 23 -0.75 3.27 -3.37
N SER A 24 -0.82 2.16 -4.11
CA SER A 24 -0.53 2.17 -5.54
C SER A 24 -1.47 3.05 -6.38
N ALA A 25 -2.76 3.10 -6.02
CA ALA A 25 -3.80 3.76 -6.79
C ALA A 25 -3.56 5.27 -7.04
N PRO A 26 -3.32 6.11 -6.02
CA PRO A 26 -3.08 7.55 -6.24
C PRO A 26 -1.81 7.82 -7.06
N HIS A 27 -0.75 7.02 -6.90
CA HIS A 27 0.48 7.19 -7.66
C HIS A 27 0.32 6.80 -9.13
N LEU A 28 -0.39 5.70 -9.42
CA LEU A 28 -0.71 5.30 -10.78
C LEU A 28 -1.63 6.32 -11.46
N ALA A 29 -2.66 6.79 -10.76
CA ALA A 29 -3.55 7.84 -11.26
C ALA A 29 -2.79 9.13 -11.58
N THR A 30 -1.85 9.52 -10.72
CA THR A 30 -1.02 10.71 -10.94
C THR A 30 -0.05 10.54 -12.11
N ALA A 31 0.51 9.34 -12.30
CA ALA A 31 1.36 9.04 -13.45
C ALA A 31 0.59 9.11 -14.78
N VAL A 32 -0.63 8.56 -14.82
CA VAL A 32 -1.50 8.56 -16.00
C VAL A 32 -1.99 9.96 -16.36
N THR A 33 -2.33 10.78 -15.35
CA THR A 33 -2.81 12.15 -15.54
C THR A 33 -1.68 13.16 -15.80
N GLY A 34 -0.41 12.73 -15.73
CA GLY A 34 0.75 13.60 -15.95
C GLY A 34 0.99 14.63 -14.82
N HIS A 35 0.27 14.50 -13.71
CA HIS A 35 0.44 15.36 -12.54
C HIS A 35 1.64 14.93 -11.69
N ARG A 36 2.01 15.76 -10.71
CA ARG A 36 3.10 15.47 -9.77
C ARG A 36 2.50 15.04 -8.43
N HIS A 37 2.81 13.83 -7.99
CA HIS A 37 2.52 13.35 -6.63
C HIS A 37 3.81 13.19 -5.86
N PHE A 38 3.76 13.45 -4.56
CA PHE A 38 4.90 13.29 -3.67
C PHE A 38 5.25 11.80 -3.54
N THR A 39 6.49 11.38 -3.83
CA THR A 39 6.95 10.01 -3.50
C THR A 39 8.12 10.05 -2.52
N PRO A 40 8.28 9.05 -1.63
CA PRO A 40 9.45 8.97 -0.74
C PRO A 40 10.79 8.91 -1.50
N LEU A 41 10.77 8.44 -2.76
CA LEU A 41 11.96 8.25 -3.60
C LEU A 41 12.54 9.55 -4.17
N ALA A 42 11.73 10.59 -4.38
CA ALA A 42 12.21 11.85 -4.99
C ALA A 42 11.55 13.14 -4.43
N GLY A 43 10.76 13.03 -3.36
CA GLY A 43 10.15 14.16 -2.67
C GLY A 43 9.08 14.90 -3.51
N ARG A 44 8.91 16.21 -3.26
CA ARG A 44 7.86 17.07 -3.87
C ARG A 44 7.93 17.24 -5.40
N ARG A 45 8.94 16.65 -6.07
CA ARG A 45 9.21 16.80 -7.52
C ARG A 45 9.21 15.48 -8.29
N SER A 46 8.61 14.42 -7.74
CA SER A 46 8.51 13.14 -8.46
C SER A 46 7.67 13.30 -9.73
N GLY A 47 8.34 13.20 -10.88
CA GLY A 47 7.68 13.24 -12.19
C GLY A 47 6.81 11.99 -12.43
N PRO A 48 6.07 11.97 -13.55
CA PRO A 48 5.11 10.90 -13.86
C PRO A 48 5.73 9.49 -13.81
N GLY A 49 6.96 9.32 -14.32
CA GLY A 49 7.66 8.03 -14.31
C GLY A 49 8.04 7.52 -12.91
N ILE A 50 8.37 8.41 -11.98
CA ILE A 50 8.71 8.01 -10.60
C ILE A 50 7.45 7.58 -9.85
N ASN A 51 6.33 8.27 -10.08
CA ASN A 51 5.03 7.87 -9.55
C ASN A 51 4.59 6.52 -10.11
N LEU A 52 4.81 6.26 -11.42
CA LEU A 52 4.52 4.98 -12.03
C LEU A 52 5.34 3.85 -11.40
N LEU A 53 6.66 4.03 -11.27
CA LEU A 53 7.55 3.03 -10.68
C LEU A 53 7.19 2.74 -9.22
N TRP A 54 6.87 3.79 -8.44
CA TRP A 54 6.48 3.63 -7.05
C TRP A 54 5.12 2.96 -6.90
N GLY A 55 4.12 3.35 -7.70
CA GLY A 55 2.81 2.69 -7.74
C GLY A 55 2.93 1.21 -8.14
N ALA A 56 3.73 0.91 -9.17
CA ALA A 56 3.98 -0.45 -9.62
C ALA A 56 4.70 -1.29 -8.55
N ALA A 57 5.69 -0.73 -7.85
CA ALA A 57 6.39 -1.42 -6.77
C ALA A 57 5.45 -1.76 -5.59
N ASN A 58 4.58 -0.82 -5.21
CA ASN A 58 3.56 -1.05 -4.18
C ASN A 58 2.57 -2.13 -4.59
N LEU A 59 2.06 -2.07 -5.83
CA LEU A 59 1.14 -3.09 -6.34
C LEU A 59 1.79 -4.47 -6.40
N ALA A 60 3.00 -4.57 -6.96
CA ALA A 60 3.75 -5.82 -7.04
C ALA A 60 4.05 -6.40 -5.65
N GLY A 61 4.47 -5.55 -4.70
CA GLY A 61 4.72 -5.94 -3.31
C GLY A 61 3.46 -6.44 -2.61
N GLY A 62 2.34 -5.72 -2.76
CA GLY A 62 1.06 -6.12 -2.19
C GLY A 62 0.56 -7.46 -2.73
N LEU A 63 0.63 -7.66 -4.06
CA LEU A 63 0.25 -8.92 -4.70
C LEU A 63 1.16 -10.10 -4.28
N ALA A 64 2.46 -9.86 -4.14
CA ALA A 64 3.39 -10.86 -3.65
C ALA A 64 3.08 -11.28 -2.20
N LEU A 65 2.73 -10.33 -1.33
CA LEU A 65 2.34 -10.60 0.06
C LEU A 65 1.01 -11.36 0.14
N LEU A 66 0.01 -10.99 -0.66
CA LEU A 66 -1.27 -11.73 -0.77
C LEU A 66 -1.03 -13.17 -1.21
N ARG A 67 -0.22 -13.38 -2.26
CA ARG A 67 0.13 -14.71 -2.76
C ARG A 67 0.87 -15.55 -1.71
N SER A 68 1.78 -14.91 -0.97
CA SER A 68 2.50 -15.55 0.14
C SER A 68 1.57 -15.93 1.30
N SER A 69 0.62 -15.04 1.63
CA SER A 69 -0.41 -15.28 2.66
C SER A 69 -1.32 -16.45 2.28
N ALA A 70 -1.83 -16.46 1.05
CA ALA A 70 -2.68 -17.55 0.55
C ALA A 70 -1.96 -18.91 0.57
N ARG A 71 -0.67 -18.94 0.23
CA ARG A 71 0.14 -20.17 0.27
C ARG A 71 0.48 -20.64 1.69
N ALA A 72 0.46 -19.74 2.66
CA ALA A 72 0.74 -20.07 4.06
C ALA A 72 -0.50 -20.59 4.80
N GLY A 73 -1.69 -20.46 4.20
CA GLY A 73 -2.94 -20.93 4.79
C GLY A 73 -2.96 -22.45 4.96
N ARG A 74 -3.32 -22.92 6.15
CA ARG A 74 -3.52 -24.35 6.41
C ARG A 74 -4.94 -24.79 6.00
N PRO A 75 -5.17 -26.09 5.70
CA PRO A 75 -6.52 -26.61 5.52
C PRO A 75 -7.39 -26.28 6.74
N GLY A 76 -8.52 -25.60 6.52
CA GLY A 76 -9.43 -25.15 7.59
C GLY A 76 -9.21 -23.70 8.09
N GLU A 77 -8.22 -22.98 7.56
CA GLU A 77 -7.98 -21.58 7.93
C GLU A 77 -8.87 -20.62 7.11
N GLU A 78 -9.79 -19.94 7.78
CA GLU A 78 -10.80 -19.07 7.15
C GLU A 78 -10.16 -17.96 6.30
N TRP A 79 -10.56 -17.92 5.03
CA TRP A 79 -10.22 -16.83 4.12
C TRP A 79 -10.76 -15.49 4.61
N ASP A 80 -11.90 -15.50 5.29
CA ASP A 80 -12.59 -14.31 5.80
C ASP A 80 -11.71 -13.48 6.72
N GLY A 81 -10.95 -14.11 7.63
CA GLY A 81 -10.02 -13.39 8.51
C GLY A 81 -8.88 -12.69 7.76
N ARG A 82 -8.40 -13.28 6.66
CA ARG A 82 -7.37 -12.65 5.80
C ARG A 82 -7.95 -11.52 4.95
N LEU A 83 -9.20 -11.67 4.50
CA LEU A 83 -9.92 -10.64 3.77
C LEU A 83 -10.20 -9.41 4.66
N VAL A 84 -10.70 -9.63 5.88
CA VAL A 84 -10.89 -8.56 6.88
C VAL A 84 -9.57 -7.86 7.18
N ALA A 85 -8.47 -8.60 7.32
CA ALA A 85 -7.16 -8.00 7.53
C ALA A 85 -6.72 -7.13 6.33
N PHE A 86 -6.93 -7.61 5.10
CA PHE A 86 -6.65 -6.84 3.88
C PHE A 86 -7.49 -5.56 3.80
N GLU A 87 -8.80 -5.65 4.02
CA GLU A 87 -9.71 -4.51 4.06
C GLU A 87 -9.33 -3.50 5.15
N GLY A 88 -8.91 -3.99 6.32
CA GLY A 88 -8.36 -3.15 7.39
C GLY A 88 -7.15 -2.34 6.93
N GLY A 89 -6.25 -2.95 6.15
CA GLY A 89 -5.12 -2.24 5.53
C GLY A 89 -5.58 -1.13 4.57
N CYS A 90 -6.55 -1.44 3.72
CA CYS A 90 -7.15 -0.45 2.81
C CYS A 90 -7.78 0.73 3.56
N LEU A 91 -8.56 0.44 4.61
CA LEU A 91 -9.22 1.44 5.44
C LEU A 91 -8.22 2.35 6.16
N VAL A 92 -7.15 1.77 6.72
CA VAL A 92 -6.09 2.56 7.36
C VAL A 92 -5.40 3.49 6.36
N PHE A 93 -5.11 3.01 5.14
CA PHE A 93 -4.54 3.89 4.10
C PHE A 93 -5.51 5.02 3.72
N ALA A 94 -6.79 4.70 3.50
CA ALA A 94 -7.80 5.70 3.17
C ALA A 94 -7.97 6.75 4.29
N ALA A 95 -8.02 6.31 5.55
CA ALA A 95 -8.08 7.19 6.70
C ALA A 95 -6.84 8.08 6.80
N TRP A 96 -5.64 7.52 6.60
CA TRP A 96 -4.39 8.28 6.56
C TRP A 96 -4.41 9.35 5.46
N MET A 97 -4.86 9.00 4.25
CA MET A 97 -5.01 9.97 3.15
C MET A 97 -5.98 11.10 3.53
N ALA A 98 -7.18 10.78 4.03
CA ALA A 98 -8.15 11.78 4.44
C ALA A 98 -7.62 12.70 5.55
N VAL A 99 -6.93 12.14 6.54
CA VAL A 99 -6.30 12.89 7.64
C VAL A 99 -5.18 13.77 7.10
N SER A 100 -4.26 13.21 6.31
CA SER A 100 -3.11 13.96 5.78
C SER A 100 -3.54 15.09 4.85
N GLU A 101 -4.54 14.90 3.99
CA GLU A 101 -5.13 15.97 3.18
C GLU A 101 -5.78 17.07 4.04
N ARG A 102 -6.43 16.69 5.14
CA ARG A 102 -7.08 17.63 6.06
C ARG A 102 -6.08 18.50 6.82
N PHE A 103 -4.95 17.94 7.25
CA PHE A 103 -3.97 18.64 8.09
C PHE A 103 -2.79 19.24 7.30
N PHE A 104 -2.49 18.70 6.13
CA PHE A 104 -1.41 19.16 5.27
C PHE A 104 -1.94 19.18 3.84
N PRO A 105 -2.55 20.30 3.38
CA PRO A 105 -2.98 20.45 1.99
C PRO A 105 -1.75 20.45 1.07
N MET A 106 -1.22 19.27 0.77
CA MET A 106 -0.07 19.05 -0.10
C MET A 106 -0.46 19.12 -1.58
N ASN A 107 -1.76 18.98 -1.89
CA ASN A 107 -2.32 19.00 -3.25
C ASN A 107 -3.05 20.29 -3.64
N HIS A 108 -3.17 21.28 -2.75
CA HIS A 108 -3.71 22.60 -3.07
C HIS A 108 -2.79 23.72 -2.57
N GLY A 109 -2.14 24.40 -3.51
CA GLY A 109 -1.36 25.63 -3.36
C GLY A 109 -0.56 25.86 -4.65
N GLU A 110 -0.74 26.94 -5.43
CA GLU A 110 -1.49 28.19 -5.26
C GLU A 110 -2.11 28.62 -6.62
N SER A 111 -3.14 29.48 -6.53
CA SER A 111 -3.74 30.27 -7.62
C SER A 111 -2.77 31.26 -8.25
#